data_AF-A0A2S6CAE6-F1
#
_entry.id   AF-A0A2S6CAE6-F1
#
_cell.length_a   1.000
_cell.length_b   1.000
_cell.length_c   1.000
_cell.angle_alpha   90.00
_cell.angle_beta   90.00
_cell.angle_gamma   90.00
#
_symmetry.space_group_name_H-M   'P 1'
#
loop_
_entity.id
_entity.type
_entity.pdbx_description
1 polymer ?
#
loop_
_entity_poly.entity_id
_entity_poly.type
_entity_poly.pdbx_seq_one_letter_code
_entity_poly.pdbx_strand_id
1 'polypeptide(L)'
;MHLLTPTLSLLLTLTLPSAVVADARSDCEHSHPKIFKLIQDFCGGKTNMVVPEYYTQTGKVGPKDSRIWIDGTMKLFACNPPQWVPMHICRGQFYDMCAAHKNVGLFGKGGCQTWRIQYATDAKIPFTPSDETFVDVDLGLGEPDEEKGKGKGKGFTETASDAVEQNQEWMNQQNWKFPQ
;
A
#
# COMPACT_ATOMS: atom_id res chain seq x y z
N MET A 1 33.11 -11.12 59.39
CA MET A 1 32.38 -9.91 58.96
C MET A 1 32.42 -9.91 57.43
N HIS A 2 31.40 -10.49 56.80
CA HIS A 2 30.34 -9.78 56.05
C HIS A 2 30.89 -8.90 54.92
N LEU A 3 30.53 -9.22 53.68
CA LEU A 3 30.15 -8.26 52.65
C LEU A 3 29.30 -8.99 51.60
N LEU A 4 27.99 -8.85 51.79
CA LEU A 4 26.94 -9.16 50.82
C LEU A 4 27.04 -8.13 49.69
N THR A 5 27.16 -8.57 48.44
CA THR A 5 26.97 -7.69 47.27
C THR A 5 25.61 -7.96 46.64
N PRO A 6 24.74 -6.93 46.49
CA PRO A 6 23.35 -7.08 46.11
C PRO A 6 23.18 -7.30 44.60
N THR A 7 22.19 -8.13 44.28
CA THR A 7 21.61 -8.38 42.95
C THR A 7 21.11 -7.10 42.29
N LEU A 8 21.73 -6.71 41.18
CA LEU A 8 21.27 -5.62 40.32
C LEU A 8 20.35 -6.20 39.23
N SER A 9 19.06 -6.38 39.53
CA SER A 9 18.04 -6.73 38.54
C SER A 9 17.74 -5.52 37.66
N LEU A 10 18.32 -5.49 36.47
CA LEU A 10 18.02 -4.51 35.43
C LEU A 10 16.67 -4.89 34.78
N LEU A 11 15.56 -4.33 35.28
CA LEU A 11 14.26 -4.42 34.61
C LEU A 11 14.32 -3.56 33.33
N LEU A 12 14.55 -4.22 32.19
CA LEU A 12 14.43 -3.62 30.87
C LEU A 12 12.95 -3.51 30.53
N THR A 13 12.34 -2.35 30.82
CA THR A 13 10.96 -2.05 30.42
C THR A 13 10.90 -1.82 28.91
N LEU A 14 10.55 -2.88 28.16
CA LEU A 14 10.20 -2.79 26.74
C LEU A 14 8.90 -1.99 26.61
N THR A 15 9.00 -0.69 26.34
CA THR A 15 7.86 0.11 25.87
C THR A 15 7.64 -0.24 24.40
N LEU A 16 6.71 -1.16 24.14
CA LEU A 16 6.21 -1.40 22.79
C LEU A 16 5.48 -0.12 22.35
N PRO A 17 5.89 0.55 21.26
CA PRO A 17 5.09 1.60 20.68
C PRO A 17 3.77 0.97 20.21
N SER A 18 2.66 1.39 20.81
CA SER A 18 1.32 1.08 20.31
C SER A 18 1.14 1.86 19.00
N ALA A 19 1.52 1.26 17.89
CA ALA A 19 1.12 1.73 16.57
C ALA A 19 -0.41 1.76 16.55
N VAL A 20 -1.00 2.95 16.39
CA VAL A 20 -2.42 3.09 16.11
C VAL A 20 -2.63 2.46 14.73
N VAL A 21 -3.06 1.21 14.71
CA VAL A 21 -3.47 0.55 13.48
C VAL A 21 -4.77 1.22 13.08
N ALA A 22 -4.69 2.21 12.18
CA ALA A 22 -5.87 2.75 11.53
C ALA A 22 -6.61 1.58 10.86
N ASP A 23 -7.92 1.49 11.08
CA ASP A 23 -8.72 0.43 10.47
C ASP A 23 -8.92 0.74 8.99
N ALA A 24 -7.98 0.28 8.15
CA ALA A 24 -7.98 0.52 6.71
C ALA A 24 -9.31 0.14 6.05
N ARG A 25 -10.04 -0.82 6.62
CA ARG A 25 -11.39 -1.16 6.19
C ARG A 25 -12.34 0.03 6.37
N SER A 26 -12.43 0.58 7.58
CA SER A 26 -13.33 1.70 7.89
C SER A 26 -12.93 2.97 7.13
N ASP A 27 -11.63 3.23 6.99
CA ASP A 27 -11.12 4.39 6.25
C ASP A 27 -11.46 4.30 4.75
N CYS A 28 -11.31 3.11 4.16
CA CYS A 28 -11.73 2.85 2.79
C CYS A 28 -13.24 3.00 2.60
N GLU A 29 -14.04 2.46 3.53
CA GLU A 29 -15.50 2.57 3.49
C GLU A 29 -15.97 4.02 3.55
N HIS A 30 -15.35 4.82 4.42
CA HIS A 30 -15.68 6.24 4.58
C HIS A 30 -15.25 7.08 3.37
N SER A 31 -14.00 6.90 2.91
CA SER A 31 -13.41 7.75 1.88
C SER A 31 -13.84 7.36 0.47
N HIS A 32 -14.01 6.05 0.21
CA HIS A 32 -14.27 5.50 -1.12
C HIS A 32 -15.36 4.42 -1.09
N PRO A 33 -16.61 4.73 -0.70
CA PRO A 33 -17.66 3.73 -0.51
C PRO A 33 -17.96 2.89 -1.76
N LYS A 34 -17.78 3.47 -2.95
CA LYS A 34 -17.93 2.76 -4.23
C LYS A 34 -16.84 1.69 -4.42
N ILE A 35 -15.59 2.04 -4.13
CA ILE A 35 -14.46 1.10 -4.21
C ILE A 35 -14.56 0.05 -3.12
N PHE A 36 -14.93 0.44 -1.90
CA PHE A 36 -15.17 -0.49 -0.80
C PHE A 36 -16.18 -1.59 -1.19
N LYS A 37 -17.32 -1.21 -1.77
CA LYS A 37 -18.30 -2.18 -2.29
C LYS A 37 -17.72 -3.05 -3.41
N LEU A 38 -16.96 -2.44 -4.32
CA LEU A 38 -16.32 -3.15 -5.43
C LEU A 38 -15.34 -4.22 -4.93
N ILE A 39 -14.56 -3.91 -3.89
CA ILE A 39 -13.65 -4.84 -3.19
C ILE A 39 -14.42 -6.00 -2.59
N GLN A 40 -15.55 -5.73 -1.91
CA GLN A 40 -16.39 -6.78 -1.37
C GLN A 40 -16.93 -7.71 -2.45
N ASP A 41 -17.39 -7.16 -3.57
CA ASP A 41 -17.96 -7.92 -4.69
C ASP A 41 -16.90 -8.75 -5.44
N PHE A 42 -15.70 -8.21 -5.64
CA PHE A 42 -14.59 -8.92 -6.27
C PHE A 42 -14.04 -10.00 -5.36
N CYS A 43 -13.57 -9.64 -4.16
CA CYS A 43 -12.95 -10.61 -3.26
C CYS A 43 -13.97 -11.62 -2.69
N GLY A 44 -15.25 -11.27 -2.60
CA GLY A 44 -16.33 -12.17 -2.20
C GLY A 44 -16.91 -13.01 -3.34
N GLY A 45 -16.64 -12.65 -4.60
CA GLY A 45 -17.20 -13.32 -5.77
C GLY A 45 -16.53 -14.65 -6.13
N LYS A 46 -15.33 -14.92 -5.59
CA LYS A 46 -14.59 -16.17 -5.84
C LYS A 46 -13.69 -16.52 -4.65
N THR A 47 -13.77 -17.78 -4.19
CA THR A 47 -13.01 -18.26 -3.02
C THR A 47 -11.63 -18.83 -3.35
N ASN A 48 -11.44 -19.35 -4.58
CA ASN A 48 -10.20 -19.96 -5.04
C ASN A 48 -9.55 -19.09 -6.12
N MET A 49 -9.22 -17.84 -5.79
CA MET A 49 -8.53 -16.94 -6.72
C MET A 49 -7.07 -17.34 -6.85
N VAL A 50 -6.58 -17.45 -8.08
CA VAL A 50 -5.18 -17.76 -8.39
C VAL A 50 -4.64 -16.70 -9.34
N VAL A 51 -3.42 -16.23 -9.12
CA VAL A 51 -2.76 -15.22 -9.97
C VAL A 51 -1.55 -15.85 -10.67
N PRO A 52 -1.46 -15.81 -12.01
CA PRO A 52 -2.39 -15.15 -12.92
C PRO A 52 -3.58 -16.06 -13.30
N GLU A 53 -4.79 -15.50 -13.35
CA GLU A 53 -5.95 -16.15 -13.98
C GLU A 53 -6.87 -15.13 -14.67
N TYR A 54 -7.76 -15.59 -15.53
CA TYR A 54 -8.68 -14.70 -16.27
C TYR A 54 -9.57 -13.85 -15.34
N TYR A 55 -10.08 -14.43 -14.26
CA TYR A 55 -10.89 -13.74 -13.27
C TYR A 55 -10.13 -12.59 -12.61
N THR A 56 -8.89 -12.83 -12.16
CA THR A 56 -8.10 -11.79 -11.49
C THR A 56 -7.67 -10.69 -12.45
N GLN A 57 -7.31 -11.03 -13.69
CA GLN A 57 -6.88 -10.07 -14.71
C GLN A 57 -8.03 -9.18 -15.20
N THR A 58 -9.21 -9.77 -15.41
CA THR A 58 -10.41 -9.02 -15.80
C THR A 58 -10.90 -8.15 -14.64
N GLY A 59 -10.87 -8.70 -13.44
CA GLY A 59 -11.27 -7.99 -12.24
C GLY A 59 -12.76 -7.70 -12.21
N LYS A 60 -13.14 -6.69 -11.42
CA LYS A 60 -14.51 -6.21 -11.29
C LYS A 60 -14.58 -4.75 -11.72
N VAL A 61 -15.50 -4.45 -12.64
CA VAL A 61 -15.83 -3.09 -13.06
C VAL A 61 -17.04 -2.61 -12.27
N GLY A 62 -16.95 -1.39 -11.75
CA GLY A 62 -17.98 -0.69 -11.02
C GLY A 62 -18.54 0.50 -11.80
N PRO A 63 -19.37 1.34 -11.15
CA PRO A 63 -19.91 2.54 -11.77
C PRO A 63 -18.82 3.52 -12.19
N LYS A 64 -19.08 4.30 -13.26
CA LYS A 64 -18.19 5.38 -13.75
C LYS A 64 -16.76 4.90 -14.01
N ASP A 65 -16.65 3.74 -14.63
CA ASP A 65 -15.39 3.10 -15.03
C ASP A 65 -14.41 2.85 -13.87
N SER A 66 -14.91 2.80 -12.64
CA SER A 66 -14.11 2.28 -11.52
C SER A 66 -13.83 0.79 -11.71
N ARG A 67 -12.65 0.33 -11.31
CA ARG A 67 -12.25 -1.06 -11.52
C ARG A 67 -11.23 -1.50 -10.48
N ILE A 68 -11.30 -2.76 -10.07
CA ILE A 68 -10.22 -3.42 -9.33
C ILE A 68 -9.85 -4.74 -10.00
N TRP A 69 -8.56 -5.05 -10.06
CA TRP A 69 -8.06 -6.27 -10.68
C TRP A 69 -6.65 -6.59 -10.18
N ILE A 70 -6.20 -7.83 -10.42
CA ILE A 70 -4.87 -8.32 -10.06
C ILE A 70 -4.24 -8.97 -11.29
N ASP A 71 -3.12 -8.40 -11.74
CA ASP A 71 -2.30 -8.92 -12.81
C ASP A 71 -1.13 -9.74 -12.25
N GLY A 72 -0.77 -10.82 -12.93
CA GLY A 72 0.44 -11.61 -12.63
C GLY A 72 1.13 -12.10 -13.90
N THR A 73 0.86 -11.45 -15.02
CA THR A 73 1.30 -11.84 -16.37
C THR A 73 2.44 -10.98 -16.91
N MET A 74 2.91 -9.99 -16.14
CA MET A 74 3.99 -9.10 -16.57
C MET A 74 5.24 -9.92 -16.92
N LYS A 75 5.72 -9.82 -18.18
CA LYS A 75 6.76 -10.71 -18.74
C LYS A 75 8.02 -10.88 -17.88
N LEU A 76 8.46 -9.84 -17.19
CA LEU A 76 9.68 -9.86 -16.36
C LEU A 76 9.42 -10.36 -14.92
N PHE A 77 8.17 -10.36 -14.47
CA PHE A 77 7.77 -10.67 -13.09
C PHE A 77 6.51 -11.54 -13.06
N ALA A 78 6.36 -12.46 -14.02
CA ALA A 78 5.17 -13.29 -14.08
C ALA A 78 5.11 -14.19 -12.84
N CYS A 79 3.91 -14.36 -12.26
CA CYS A 79 3.72 -15.26 -11.13
C CYS A 79 3.84 -16.71 -11.61
N ASN A 80 5.06 -17.26 -11.51
CA ASN A 80 5.39 -18.64 -11.82
C ASN A 80 6.13 -19.29 -10.63
N PRO A 81 5.55 -20.27 -9.93
CA PRO A 81 4.23 -20.86 -10.19
C PRO A 81 3.07 -19.88 -9.89
N PRO A 82 1.86 -20.14 -10.43
CA PRO A 82 0.65 -19.39 -10.06
C PRO A 82 0.45 -19.40 -8.53
N GLN A 83 -0.04 -18.29 -8.00
CA GLN A 83 -0.15 -18.05 -6.56
C GLN A 83 -1.60 -17.92 -6.15
N TRP A 84 -2.00 -18.69 -5.15
CA TRP A 84 -3.33 -18.57 -4.55
C TRP A 84 -3.46 -17.29 -3.73
N VAL A 85 -4.62 -16.64 -3.83
CA VAL A 85 -4.97 -15.44 -3.08
C VAL A 85 -6.17 -15.76 -2.18
N PRO A 86 -5.96 -15.94 -0.86
CA PRO A 86 -7.06 -16.12 0.08
C PRO A 86 -8.00 -14.90 0.10
N MET A 87 -9.29 -15.12 0.33
CA MET A 87 -10.29 -14.04 0.38
C MET A 87 -9.95 -12.94 1.40
N HIS A 88 -9.45 -13.32 2.58
CA HIS A 88 -9.08 -12.34 3.62
C HIS A 88 -7.87 -11.50 3.21
N ILE A 89 -6.88 -12.09 2.53
CA ILE A 89 -5.75 -11.36 1.94
C ILE A 89 -6.23 -10.44 0.83
N CYS A 90 -7.14 -10.91 -0.04
CA CYS A 90 -7.75 -10.07 -1.08
C CYS A 90 -8.34 -8.80 -0.50
N ARG A 91 -9.17 -8.95 0.54
CA ARG A 91 -9.81 -7.80 1.19
C ARG A 91 -8.79 -6.90 1.88
N GLY A 92 -7.89 -7.48 2.69
CA GLY A 92 -6.87 -6.73 3.42
C GLY A 92 -6.04 -5.84 2.50
N GLN A 93 -5.41 -6.43 1.48
CA GLN A 93 -4.53 -5.69 0.57
C GLN A 93 -5.26 -4.58 -0.19
N PHE A 94 -6.48 -4.84 -0.68
CA PHE A 94 -7.25 -3.79 -1.34
C PHE A 94 -7.75 -2.71 -0.38
N TYR A 95 -8.11 -3.04 0.87
CA TYR A 95 -8.47 -2.03 1.86
C TYR A 95 -7.29 -1.16 2.24
N ASP A 96 -6.11 -1.74 2.43
CA ASP A 96 -4.88 -0.99 2.72
C ASP A 96 -4.53 -0.05 1.56
N MET A 97 -4.60 -0.53 0.32
CA MET A 97 -4.43 0.31 -0.86
C MET A 97 -5.49 1.44 -0.93
N CYS A 98 -6.75 1.11 -0.64
CA CYS A 98 -7.86 2.05 -0.70
C CYS A 98 -7.77 3.17 0.34
N ALA A 99 -7.48 2.81 1.60
CA ALA A 99 -7.27 3.75 2.69
C ALA A 99 -6.06 4.66 2.44
N ALA A 100 -5.01 4.12 1.82
CA ALA A 100 -3.83 4.88 1.42
C ALA A 100 -4.00 5.65 0.09
N HIS A 101 -5.19 5.65 -0.54
CA HIS A 101 -5.44 6.27 -1.84
C HIS A 101 -4.50 5.78 -2.96
N LYS A 102 -3.97 4.54 -2.85
CA LYS A 102 -3.05 3.95 -3.82
C LYS A 102 -3.81 3.31 -4.99
N ASN A 103 -3.32 3.57 -6.20
CA ASN A 103 -3.85 2.97 -7.44
C ASN A 103 -3.19 1.63 -7.78
N VAL A 104 -1.97 1.41 -7.31
CA VAL A 104 -1.17 0.21 -7.65
C VAL A 104 -0.44 -0.29 -6.40
N GLY A 105 -0.39 -1.60 -6.22
CA GLY A 105 0.37 -2.28 -5.18
C GLY A 105 1.02 -3.55 -5.74
N LEU A 106 2.20 -3.89 -5.23
CA LEU A 106 2.94 -5.11 -5.61
C LEU A 106 2.93 -6.08 -4.43
N PHE A 107 2.44 -7.30 -4.68
CA PHE A 107 2.27 -8.32 -3.65
C PHE A 107 2.62 -9.72 -4.19
N GLY A 108 2.46 -10.72 -3.32
CA GLY A 108 2.82 -12.10 -3.64
C GLY A 108 4.34 -12.33 -3.61
N LYS A 109 4.75 -13.57 -3.85
CA LYS A 109 6.16 -13.95 -3.77
C LYS A 109 6.95 -13.23 -4.87
N GLY A 110 7.96 -12.47 -4.47
CA GLY A 110 8.79 -11.69 -5.38
C GLY A 110 8.08 -10.49 -6.03
N GLY A 111 6.96 -10.02 -5.45
CA GLY A 111 6.21 -8.88 -5.98
C GLY A 111 5.55 -9.15 -7.34
N CYS A 112 5.35 -10.42 -7.71
CA CYS A 112 4.86 -10.79 -9.03
C CYS A 112 3.39 -10.39 -9.28
N GLN A 113 2.61 -10.17 -8.22
CA GLN A 113 1.20 -9.79 -8.34
C GLN A 113 1.08 -8.27 -8.32
N THR A 114 0.58 -7.68 -9.39
CA THR A 114 0.27 -6.25 -9.50
C THR A 114 -1.22 -6.02 -9.26
N TRP A 115 -1.54 -5.46 -8.11
CA TRP A 115 -2.90 -5.16 -7.67
C TRP A 115 -3.23 -3.73 -8.05
N ARG A 116 -4.44 -3.49 -8.55
CA ARG A 116 -4.82 -2.21 -9.13
C ARG A 116 -6.20 -1.76 -8.67
N ILE A 117 -6.29 -0.48 -8.33
CA ILE A 117 -7.52 0.24 -8.07
C ILE A 117 -7.59 1.40 -9.08
N GLN A 118 -8.68 1.45 -9.83
CA GLN A 118 -9.07 2.57 -10.64
C GLN A 118 -10.28 3.23 -9.95
N TYR A 119 -10.07 4.41 -9.40
CA TYR A 119 -11.14 5.24 -8.85
C TYR A 119 -11.99 5.82 -9.98
N ALA A 120 -13.27 6.08 -9.68
CA ALA A 120 -14.16 6.73 -10.62
C ALA A 120 -13.64 8.12 -11.02
N THR A 121 -13.86 8.54 -12.26
CA THR A 121 -13.38 9.81 -12.82
C THR A 121 -13.94 11.07 -12.13
N ASP A 122 -15.00 10.91 -11.31
CA ASP A 122 -15.60 11.98 -10.49
C ASP A 122 -15.20 11.90 -9.02
N ALA A 123 -14.37 10.94 -8.61
CA ALA A 123 -13.89 10.87 -7.25
C ALA A 123 -13.05 12.12 -6.98
N LYS A 124 -13.52 12.98 -6.08
CA LYS A 124 -12.66 13.97 -5.42
C LYS A 124 -11.67 13.19 -4.57
N ILE A 125 -10.63 12.64 -5.20
CA ILE A 125 -9.45 12.20 -4.48
C ILE A 125 -8.90 13.48 -3.83
N PRO A 126 -8.75 13.57 -2.50
CA PRO A 126 -7.91 14.60 -1.93
C PRO A 126 -6.52 14.34 -2.51
N PHE A 127 -6.21 15.08 -3.57
CA PHE A 127 -4.94 15.00 -4.27
C PHE A 127 -3.90 15.50 -3.26
N THR A 128 -3.22 14.58 -2.59
CA THR A 128 -1.87 14.89 -2.10
C THR A 128 -1.02 14.94 -3.37
N PRO A 129 -0.51 16.12 -3.76
CA PRO A 129 0.38 16.19 -4.91
C PRO A 129 1.60 15.34 -4.55
N SER A 130 1.72 14.17 -5.16
CA SER A 130 2.99 13.46 -5.20
C SER A 130 3.90 14.27 -6.11
N ASP A 131 4.61 15.22 -5.53
CA ASP A 131 5.93 15.70 -5.93
C ASP A 131 6.21 15.69 -7.45
N GLU A 132 5.34 16.34 -8.23
CA GLU A 132 5.70 16.76 -9.57
C GLU A 132 6.32 18.15 -9.44
N THR A 133 7.63 18.19 -9.14
CA THR A 133 8.48 19.28 -9.58
C THR A 133 8.49 19.28 -11.11
N PHE A 134 7.46 19.85 -11.72
CA PHE A 134 7.59 20.46 -13.04
C PHE A 134 8.55 21.63 -12.88
N VAL A 135 9.81 21.39 -13.22
CA VAL A 135 10.73 22.48 -13.52
C VAL A 135 10.26 23.01 -14.88
N ASP A 136 9.46 24.06 -14.87
CA ASP A 136 9.33 24.93 -16.03
C ASP A 136 10.74 25.40 -16.39
N VAL A 137 11.30 24.85 -17.48
CA VAL A 137 12.47 25.43 -18.13
C VAL A 137 11.96 26.63 -18.90
N ASP A 138 11.71 27.71 -18.16
CA ASP A 138 11.55 29.04 -18.70
C ASP A 138 12.92 29.49 -19.24
N LEU A 139 13.05 29.53 -20.57
CA LEU A 139 14.17 30.17 -21.24
C LEU A 139 14.00 31.69 -21.12
N GLY A 140 14.33 32.18 -19.92
CA GLY A 140 14.26 33.58 -19.57
C GLY A 140 15.16 34.46 -20.46
N LEU A 141 14.61 35.61 -20.84
CA LEU A 141 15.35 36.81 -21.18
C LEU A 141 14.86 37.96 -20.28
N GLY A 142 15.61 38.20 -19.19
CA GLY A 142 15.65 39.44 -18.38
C GLY A 142 14.38 39.82 -17.61
N GLU A 143 14.38 40.37 -16.40
CA GLU A 143 15.37 41.03 -15.54
C GLU A 143 14.84 40.97 -14.08
N PRO A 144 15.66 41.33 -13.06
CA PRO A 144 15.47 40.88 -11.69
C PRO A 144 14.66 41.86 -10.85
N ASP A 145 13.87 41.35 -9.88
CA ASP A 145 13.66 42.05 -8.62
C ASP A 145 13.43 41.07 -7.46
N GLU A 146 13.93 41.54 -6.33
CA GLU A 146 14.21 40.95 -5.03
C GLU A 146 12.95 40.72 -4.18
N GLU A 147 12.75 39.53 -3.57
CA GLU A 147 12.53 39.42 -2.11
C GLU A 147 12.41 37.97 -1.56
N LYS A 148 12.78 37.87 -0.28
CA LYS A 148 12.97 36.67 0.54
C LYS A 148 11.66 35.99 0.98
N GLY A 149 11.65 34.66 1.00
CA GLY A 149 10.67 33.86 1.74
C GLY A 149 11.16 32.45 2.06
N LYS A 150 11.75 32.26 3.25
CA LYS A 150 12.40 31.03 3.72
C LYS A 150 11.38 30.10 4.40
N GLY A 151 10.95 29.04 3.72
CA GLY A 151 10.12 27.97 4.29
C GLY A 151 10.83 26.60 4.24
N LYS A 152 11.38 26.15 5.37
CA LYS A 152 11.95 24.81 5.54
C LYS A 152 10.83 23.77 5.63
N GLY A 153 10.54 23.07 4.53
CA GLY A 153 9.83 21.79 4.55
C GLY A 153 10.83 20.63 4.61
N LYS A 154 10.82 19.86 5.70
CA LYS A 154 11.66 18.67 5.86
C LYS A 154 11.19 17.60 4.86
N GLY A 155 12.07 17.23 3.93
CA GLY A 155 11.89 16.05 3.09
C GLY A 155 11.85 14.80 3.96
N PHE A 156 10.81 14.00 3.76
CA PHE A 156 10.77 12.60 4.16
C PHE A 156 10.77 11.80 2.86
N THR A 157 11.96 11.53 2.34
CA THR A 157 12.15 10.63 1.20
C THR A 157 12.02 9.21 1.75
N GLU A 158 10.79 8.68 1.77
CA GLU A 158 10.59 7.24 1.86
C GLU A 158 10.91 6.69 0.46
N THR A 159 12.04 6.00 0.35
CA THR A 159 12.51 5.47 -0.92
C THR A 159 11.68 4.24 -1.31
N ALA A 160 11.60 3.92 -2.59
CA ALA A 160 10.92 2.70 -3.07
C ALA A 160 11.45 1.41 -2.42
N SER A 161 12.67 1.44 -1.87
CA SER A 161 13.25 0.36 -1.07
C SER A 161 12.54 0.20 0.28
N ASP A 162 12.22 1.30 0.94
CA ASP A 162 11.58 1.32 2.26
C ASP A 162 10.13 0.80 2.18
N ALA A 163 9.44 1.08 1.08
CA ALA A 163 8.10 0.55 0.81
C ALA A 163 8.10 -0.97 0.53
N VAL A 164 9.17 -1.50 -0.08
CA VAL A 164 9.34 -2.95 -0.29
C VAL A 164 9.66 -3.64 1.05
N GLU A 165 10.47 -3.01 1.89
CA GLU A 165 10.85 -3.54 3.20
C GLU A 165 9.67 -3.56 4.18
N GLN A 166 8.88 -2.49 4.28
CA GLN A 166 7.65 -2.49 5.09
C GLN A 166 6.63 -3.53 4.62
N ASN A 167 6.50 -3.73 3.31
CA ASN A 167 5.62 -4.77 2.77
C ASN A 167 6.16 -6.18 3.11
N GLN A 168 7.48 -6.38 3.09
CA GLN A 168 8.11 -7.64 3.47
C GLN A 168 7.94 -7.94 4.97
N GLU A 169 8.07 -6.94 5.85
CA GLU A 169 7.83 -7.08 7.28
C GLU A 169 6.36 -7.39 7.59
N TRP A 170 5.41 -6.72 6.92
CA TRP A 170 3.99 -7.01 7.05
C TRP A 170 3.66 -8.43 6.56
N MET A 171 4.22 -8.85 5.43
CA MET A 171 4.07 -10.22 4.90
C MET A 171 4.64 -11.28 5.84
N ASN A 172 5.74 -10.97 6.55
CA ASN A 172 6.33 -11.87 7.56
C ASN A 172 5.48 -11.95 8.83
N GLN A 173 4.82 -10.86 9.24
CA GLN A 173 3.91 -10.85 10.38
C GLN A 173 2.62 -11.65 10.11
N GLN A 174 2.17 -11.73 8.85
CA GLN A 174 0.95 -12.46 8.47
C GLN A 174 1.15 -13.98 8.26
N ASN A 175 2.30 -14.55 8.66
CA ASN A 175 2.58 -15.99 8.71
C ASN A 175 2.05 -16.78 7.49
N TRP A 176 2.49 -16.39 6.29
CA TRP A 176 2.23 -17.10 5.03
C TRP A 176 2.81 -18.53 5.07
N LYS A 177 2.11 -19.47 5.71
CA LYS A 177 2.35 -20.90 5.57
C LYS A 177 1.54 -21.42 4.39
N PHE A 178 2.23 -21.71 3.30
CA PHE A 178 1.68 -22.53 2.23
C PHE A 178 1.29 -23.90 2.80
N PRO A 179 0.09 -24.43 2.53
CA PRO A 179 -0.07 -25.88 2.55
C PRO A 179 0.82 -26.44 1.43
N GLN A 180 1.75 -27.32 1.81
CA GLN A 180 2.56 -28.09 0.87
C GLN A 180 1.73 -29.18 0.19
#